data_AF-B2WQX0-F1
#
_entry.id   AF-B2WQX0-F1
#
_cell.length_a   1.000
_cell.length_b   1.000
_cell.length_c   1.000
_cell.angle_alpha   90.00
_cell.angle_beta   90.00
_cell.angle_gamma   90.00
#
_symmetry.space_group_name_H-M   'P 1'
#
loop_
_entity.id
_entity.type
_entity.pdbx_description
1 polymer ?
#
loop_
_entity_poly.entity_id
_entity_poly.type
_entity_poly.pdbx_seq_one_letter_code
_entity_poly.pdbx_strand_id
1 'polypeptide(L)'
;LMLNMSDEAQQYGIKIATDELSKRLSMPVFLISAKYGKGYMNAYMEISQQLKESKNSVQLDSNKIKENISVREIDTILNGTVVMPSQMAQNFTAQVDKILLHPVWGLPLFFLGMFLVFWAVWNIGLPSVDLLKSGVEWAQSSIVEPLLQPFPQILQDFLINGLWAGVTTVASFVPLIIVFFIIMAVLEDSGYLSRSAYLMDAFMARLGLDGRSFVLHIMGFGCNVPALMGTRVMRSRALRLLTMLIIPFGLCSARLQVFVFIIAAVFPNGKGAIVLFSLYILSFLVAIITAALFKGVYKNEEPFVLEIPPYRFPTWKQVLLRSWGEVREFLV
;
A
#
# COMPACT_ATOMS: atom_id res chain seq x y z
N LEU A 1 17.60 -18.64 13.52
CA LEU A 1 17.23 -18.07 12.21
C LEU A 1 15.83 -18.54 11.82
N MET A 2 14.91 -17.61 11.54
CA MET A 2 13.58 -17.94 11.02
C MET A 2 13.55 -17.66 9.51
N LEU A 3 13.53 -18.72 8.71
CA LEU A 3 13.44 -18.64 7.26
C LEU A 3 11.96 -18.60 6.86
N ASN A 4 11.49 -17.42 6.48
CA ASN A 4 10.11 -17.20 6.04
C ASN A 4 9.89 -17.64 4.58
N MET A 5 8.63 -17.70 4.15
CA MET A 5 8.20 -18.10 2.80
C MET A 5 8.50 -19.58 2.46
N SER A 6 8.48 -20.46 3.46
CA SER A 6 8.72 -21.90 3.24
C SER A 6 7.67 -22.58 2.35
N ASP A 7 6.44 -22.06 2.33
CA ASP A 7 5.37 -22.49 1.46
C ASP A 7 5.64 -22.17 -0.01
N GLU A 8 6.17 -20.99 -0.30
CA GLU A 8 6.56 -20.60 -1.66
C GLU A 8 7.79 -21.40 -2.10
N ALA A 9 8.80 -21.54 -1.24
CA ALA A 9 9.97 -22.36 -1.52
C ALA A 9 9.57 -23.78 -1.95
N GLN A 10 8.61 -24.39 -1.24
CA GLN A 10 8.08 -25.71 -1.59
C GLN A 10 7.33 -25.72 -2.93
N GLN A 11 6.51 -24.70 -3.24
CA GLN A 11 5.82 -24.57 -4.53
C GLN A 11 6.79 -24.39 -5.71
N TYR A 12 7.89 -23.69 -5.48
CA TYR A 12 8.95 -23.52 -6.47
C TYR A 12 9.90 -24.73 -6.56
N GLY A 13 9.67 -25.78 -5.78
CA GLY A 13 10.49 -27.00 -5.77
C GLY A 13 11.85 -26.81 -5.07
N ILE A 14 12.04 -25.71 -4.35
CA ILE A 14 13.25 -25.42 -3.58
C ILE A 14 13.26 -26.32 -2.35
N LYS A 15 14.32 -27.11 -2.18
CA LYS A 15 14.52 -27.95 -1.00
C LYS A 15 15.59 -27.33 -0.12
N ILE A 16 15.26 -27.12 1.16
CA ILE A 16 16.15 -26.51 2.15
C ILE A 16 16.44 -27.55 3.23
N ALA A 17 17.70 -27.96 3.35
CA ALA A 17 18.17 -28.86 4.40
C ALA A 17 18.42 -28.07 5.70
N THR A 18 17.38 -27.90 6.51
CA THR A 18 17.43 -27.10 7.75
C THR A 18 18.48 -27.58 8.75
N ASP A 19 18.67 -28.89 8.84
CA ASP A 19 19.58 -29.50 9.82
C ASP A 19 21.05 -29.24 9.47
N GLU A 20 21.40 -29.32 8.18
CA GLU A 20 22.74 -28.97 7.72
C GLU A 20 22.99 -27.46 7.81
N LEU A 21 21.98 -26.65 7.47
CA LEU A 21 22.08 -25.19 7.58
C LEU A 21 22.29 -24.77 9.05
N SER A 22 21.58 -25.41 9.98
CA SER A 22 21.70 -25.21 11.41
C SER A 22 23.11 -25.51 11.93
N LYS A 23 23.69 -26.63 11.46
CA LYS A 23 25.08 -27.00 11.79
C LYS A 23 26.11 -26.01 11.23
N ARG A 24 25.96 -25.58 9.97
CA ARG A 24 26.91 -24.65 9.33
C ARG A 24 26.86 -23.24 9.92
N LEU A 25 25.68 -22.79 10.31
CA LEU A 25 25.46 -21.47 10.91
C LEU A 25 25.64 -21.48 12.43
N SER A 26 25.86 -22.64 13.04
CA SER A 26 25.92 -22.82 14.50
C SER A 26 24.73 -22.19 15.23
N MET A 27 23.54 -22.21 14.62
CA MET A 27 22.32 -21.64 15.18
C MET A 27 21.08 -22.40 14.68
N PRO A 28 20.03 -22.53 15.50
CA PRO A 28 18.82 -23.24 15.07
C PRO A 28 18.14 -22.53 13.91
N VAL A 29 17.73 -23.28 12.89
CA VAL A 29 17.08 -22.79 11.67
C VAL A 29 15.68 -23.36 11.59
N PHE A 30 14.68 -22.49 11.51
CA PHE A 30 13.27 -22.89 11.40
C PHE A 30 12.68 -22.40 10.08
N LEU A 31 12.01 -23.29 9.35
CA LEU A 31 11.16 -22.92 8.22
C LEU A 31 9.80 -22.46 8.74
N ILE A 32 9.42 -21.24 8.40
CA ILE A 32 8.12 -20.70 8.75
C ILE A 32 7.37 -20.24 7.50
N SER A 33 6.06 -20.41 7.52
CA SER A 33 5.16 -19.72 6.63
C SER A 33 4.32 -18.77 7.46
N ALA A 34 4.69 -17.49 7.48
CA ALA A 34 3.93 -16.47 8.20
C ALA A 34 2.49 -16.34 7.67
N LYS A 35 2.27 -16.64 6.38
CA LYS A 35 0.96 -16.62 5.73
C LYS A 35 0.01 -17.69 6.28
N TYR A 36 0.48 -18.92 6.42
CA TYR A 36 -0.33 -20.05 6.86
C TYR A 36 -0.15 -20.40 8.34
N GLY A 37 0.69 -19.66 9.07
CA GLY A 37 1.05 -19.94 10.47
C GLY A 37 1.84 -21.24 10.66
N LYS A 38 2.38 -21.84 9.59
CA LYS A 38 3.14 -23.10 9.67
C LYS A 38 4.53 -22.85 10.26
N GLY A 39 5.00 -23.76 11.10
CA GLY A 39 6.32 -23.70 11.73
C GLY A 39 6.44 -22.70 12.90
N TYR A 40 5.45 -21.82 13.09
CA TYR A 40 5.47 -20.80 14.13
C TYR A 40 5.51 -21.39 15.55
N MET A 41 4.65 -22.37 15.84
CA MET A 41 4.58 -22.97 17.18
C MET A 41 5.88 -23.68 17.57
N ASN A 42 6.53 -24.36 16.61
CA ASN A 42 7.80 -25.05 16.86
C ASN A 42 8.91 -24.04 17.16
N ALA A 43 9.01 -22.97 16.35
CA ALA A 43 9.97 -21.90 16.59
C ALA A 43 9.71 -21.20 17.94
N TYR A 44 8.45 -20.93 18.26
CA TYR A 44 8.06 -20.31 19.52
C TYR A 44 8.44 -21.17 20.74
N MET A 45 8.17 -22.48 20.69
CA MET A 45 8.53 -23.40 21.76
C MET A 45 10.04 -23.44 21.99
N GLU A 46 10.84 -23.56 20.94
CA GLU A 46 12.31 -23.57 21.06
C GLU A 46 12.85 -22.26 21.64
N ILE A 47 12.38 -21.11 21.14
CA ILE A 47 12.78 -19.80 21.64
C ILE A 47 12.42 -19.68 23.12
N SER A 48 11.22 -20.10 23.50
CA SER A 48 10.76 -20.06 24.89
C SER A 48 11.59 -20.95 25.81
N GLN A 49 12.07 -22.10 25.31
CA GLN A 49 12.93 -23.00 26.04
C GLN A 49 14.33 -22.42 26.19
N GLN A 50 14.95 -21.95 25.11
CA GLN A 50 16.26 -21.30 25.16
C GLN A 50 16.27 -20.08 26.08
N LEU A 51 15.20 -19.28 26.09
CA LEU A 51 15.08 -18.12 26.99
C LEU A 51 14.94 -18.52 28.47
N LYS A 52 14.37 -19.69 28.77
CA LYS A 52 14.30 -20.22 30.15
C LYS A 52 15.66 -20.75 30.62
N GLU A 53 16.42 -21.36 29.71
CA GLU A 53 17.74 -21.94 30.01
C GLU A 53 18.85 -20.87 30.03
N SER A 54 18.77 -19.86 29.17
CA SER A 54 19.75 -18.78 29.09
C SER A 54 19.46 -17.68 30.11
N LYS A 55 20.23 -17.67 31.21
CA LYS A 55 20.15 -16.62 32.25
C LYS A 55 20.90 -15.34 31.91
N ASN A 56 21.76 -15.35 30.89
CA ASN A 56 22.60 -14.20 30.53
C ASN A 56 22.14 -13.60 29.21
N SER A 57 22.00 -12.27 29.18
CA SER A 57 21.89 -11.51 27.95
C SER A 57 23.19 -11.62 27.16
N VAL A 58 23.13 -12.10 25.92
CA VAL A 58 24.27 -12.06 25.00
C VAL A 58 24.56 -10.59 24.70
N GLN A 59 25.70 -10.08 25.16
CA GLN A 59 26.22 -8.78 24.72
C GLN A 59 26.67 -8.95 23.26
N LEU A 60 25.87 -8.42 22.34
CA LEU A 60 26.25 -8.30 20.94
C LEU A 60 27.32 -7.22 20.83
N ASP A 61 28.55 -7.66 20.55
CA ASP A 61 29.67 -6.77 20.24
C ASP A 61 29.46 -6.19 18.83
N SER A 62 28.83 -5.01 18.76
CA SER A 62 28.46 -4.34 17.51
C SER A 62 29.64 -4.14 16.57
N ASN A 63 30.87 -4.06 17.10
CA ASN A 63 32.10 -3.93 16.33
C ASN A 63 32.53 -5.22 15.60
N LYS A 64 32.00 -6.39 15.96
CA LYS A 64 32.28 -7.67 15.29
C LYS A 64 31.30 -8.01 14.17
N ILE A 65 30.24 -7.21 14.01
CA ILE A 65 29.28 -7.40 12.93
C ILE A 65 29.96 -6.92 11.64
N LYS A 66 30.46 -7.85 10.83
CA LYS A 66 30.95 -7.54 9.48
C LYS A 66 29.77 -7.00 8.66
N GLU A 67 29.75 -5.70 8.38
CA GLU A 67 28.73 -5.08 7.51
C GLU A 67 28.80 -5.60 6.07
N ASN A 68 29.97 -6.08 5.63
CA ASN A 68 30.18 -6.65 4.30
C ASN A 68 30.44 -8.17 4.39
N ILE A 69 29.36 -8.94 4.42
CA ILE A 69 29.42 -10.40 4.20
C ILE A 69 29.78 -10.61 2.72
N SER A 70 30.84 -11.35 2.43
CA SER A 70 31.21 -11.57 1.03
C SER A 70 30.22 -12.53 0.37
N VAL A 71 29.88 -12.28 -0.91
CA VAL A 71 28.99 -13.15 -1.70
C VAL A 71 29.49 -14.61 -1.69
N ARG A 72 30.81 -14.81 -1.65
CA ARG A 72 31.44 -16.14 -1.58
C ARG A 72 31.16 -16.87 -0.26
N GLU A 73 31.13 -16.16 0.87
CA GLU A 73 30.80 -16.75 2.17
C GLU A 73 29.34 -17.23 2.18
N ILE A 74 28.43 -16.44 1.60
CA ILE A 74 27.02 -16.81 1.43
C ILE A 74 26.91 -18.06 0.55
N ASP A 75 27.58 -18.08 -0.61
CA ASP A 75 27.57 -19.22 -1.52
C ASP A 75 28.09 -20.50 -0.84
N THR A 76 29.17 -20.43 -0.06
CA THR A 76 29.69 -21.62 0.64
C THR A 76 28.71 -22.18 1.69
N ILE A 77 27.94 -21.32 2.36
CA ILE A 77 26.95 -21.76 3.34
C ILE A 77 25.77 -22.43 2.63
N LEU A 78 25.31 -21.83 1.52
CA LEU A 78 24.16 -22.30 0.75
C LEU A 78 24.46 -23.53 -0.12
N ASN A 79 25.72 -23.73 -0.51
CA ASN A 79 26.12 -24.80 -1.40
C ASN A 79 25.88 -26.19 -0.78
N GLY A 80 25.02 -26.98 -1.41
CA GLY A 80 24.61 -28.31 -0.95
C GLY A 80 23.50 -28.32 0.11
N THR A 81 23.18 -27.18 0.75
CA THR A 81 22.10 -27.08 1.74
C THR A 81 20.79 -26.57 1.13
N VAL A 82 20.88 -25.76 0.07
CA VAL A 82 19.73 -25.30 -0.71
C VAL A 82 19.82 -25.88 -2.11
N VAL A 83 18.86 -26.74 -2.47
CA VAL A 83 18.77 -27.32 -3.81
C VAL A 83 17.74 -26.53 -4.60
N MET A 84 18.25 -25.78 -5.59
CA MET A 84 17.42 -25.08 -6.58
C MET A 84 17.09 -26.05 -7.72
N PRO A 85 15.82 -26.18 -8.15
CA PRO A 85 15.47 -27.00 -9.29
C PRO A 85 16.00 -26.41 -10.61
N SER A 86 16.35 -27.28 -11.57
CA SER A 86 16.92 -26.91 -12.88
C SER A 86 15.95 -26.18 -13.80
N GLN A 87 14.64 -26.35 -13.58
CA GLN A 87 13.58 -25.54 -14.16
C GLN A 87 12.66 -25.10 -13.03
N MET A 88 12.49 -23.78 -12.84
CA MET A 88 11.39 -23.30 -12.01
C MET A 88 10.09 -23.78 -12.65
N ALA A 89 9.24 -24.45 -11.87
CA ALA A 89 7.94 -24.91 -12.35
C ALA A 89 7.20 -23.75 -13.05
N GLN A 90 6.64 -24.01 -14.24
CA GLN A 90 5.80 -23.04 -14.93
C GLN A 90 4.53 -22.84 -14.11
N ASN A 91 4.60 -21.87 -13.20
CA ASN A 91 3.52 -21.59 -12.29
C ASN A 91 2.44 -20.73 -12.96
N PHE A 92 1.23 -20.76 -12.41
CA PHE A 92 0.10 -19.89 -12.76
C PHE A 92 0.53 -18.43 -13.00
N THR A 93 1.44 -17.92 -12.16
CA THR A 93 2.09 -16.60 -12.29
C THR A 93 2.68 -16.36 -13.68
N ALA A 94 3.46 -17.30 -14.24
CA ALA A 94 4.12 -17.14 -15.53
C ALA A 94 3.11 -17.07 -16.69
N GLN A 95 1.98 -17.77 -16.58
CA GLN A 95 0.92 -17.72 -17.58
C GLN A 95 0.17 -16.39 -17.53
N VAL A 96 -0.14 -15.92 -16.32
CA VAL A 96 -0.79 -14.61 -16.08
C VAL A 96 0.12 -13.48 -16.54
N ASP A 97 1.43 -13.55 -16.27
CA ASP A 97 2.41 -12.54 -16.66
C ASP A 97 2.53 -12.41 -18.18
N LYS A 98 2.39 -13.51 -18.93
CA LYS A 98 2.37 -13.47 -20.41
C LYS A 98 1.26 -12.59 -20.96
N ILE A 99 0.13 -12.52 -20.25
CA ILE A 99 -1.05 -11.72 -20.64
C ILE A 99 -0.92 -10.29 -20.09
N LEU A 100 -0.62 -10.16 -18.79
CA LEU A 100 -0.56 -8.87 -18.09
C LEU A 100 0.63 -8.00 -18.53
N LEU A 101 1.75 -8.61 -18.93
CA LEU A 101 2.97 -7.90 -19.35
C LEU A 101 3.10 -7.83 -20.87
N HIS A 102 2.07 -8.23 -21.63
CA HIS A 102 2.11 -8.12 -23.08
C HIS A 102 2.23 -6.64 -23.50
N PRO A 103 3.13 -6.27 -24.42
CA PRO A 103 3.36 -4.87 -24.79
C PRO A 103 2.11 -4.14 -25.31
N VAL A 104 1.18 -4.86 -25.93
CA VAL A 104 -0.08 -4.31 -26.45
C VAL A 104 -1.28 -4.51 -25.52
N TRP A 105 -1.37 -5.68 -24.85
CA TRP A 105 -2.55 -6.04 -24.03
C TRP A 105 -2.40 -5.67 -22.56
N GLY A 106 -1.15 -5.55 -22.08
CA GLY A 106 -0.85 -5.17 -20.72
C GLY A 106 -1.37 -3.78 -20.38
N LEU A 107 -1.27 -2.81 -21.31
CA LEU A 107 -1.72 -1.43 -21.06
C LEU A 107 -3.24 -1.32 -20.94
N PRO A 108 -4.05 -1.87 -21.87
CA PRO A 108 -5.50 -1.98 -21.68
C PRO A 108 -5.89 -2.74 -20.42
N LEU A 109 -5.23 -3.87 -20.11
CA LEU A 109 -5.50 -4.64 -18.89
C LEU A 109 -5.17 -3.86 -17.63
N PHE A 110 -4.10 -3.07 -17.65
CA PHE A 110 -3.75 -2.18 -16.55
C PHE A 110 -4.86 -1.15 -16.29
N PHE A 111 -5.31 -0.47 -17.35
CA PHE A 111 -6.39 0.51 -17.24
C PHE A 111 -7.72 -0.14 -16.84
N LEU A 112 -7.99 -1.37 -17.29
CA LEU A 112 -9.15 -2.15 -16.85
C LEU A 112 -9.06 -2.48 -15.35
N GLY A 113 -7.89 -2.90 -14.86
CA GLY A 113 -7.69 -3.18 -13.44
C GLY A 113 -7.85 -1.91 -12.57
N MET A 114 -7.28 -0.79 -13.02
CA MET A 114 -7.48 0.51 -12.36
C MET A 114 -8.95 0.94 -12.42
N PHE A 115 -9.64 0.74 -13.54
CA PHE A 115 -11.07 0.99 -13.67
C PHE A 115 -11.88 0.17 -12.67
N LEU A 116 -11.58 -1.13 -12.52
CA LEU A 116 -12.26 -1.98 -11.53
C LEU A 116 -12.05 -1.50 -10.10
N VAL A 117 -10.85 -1.01 -9.78
CA VAL A 117 -10.54 -0.39 -8.48
C VAL A 117 -11.41 0.84 -8.26
N PHE A 118 -11.45 1.77 -9.22
CA PHE A 118 -12.30 2.97 -9.13
C PHE A 118 -13.79 2.61 -9.07
N TRP A 119 -14.22 1.63 -9.85
CA TRP A 119 -15.58 1.12 -9.85
C TRP A 119 -15.96 0.54 -8.49
N ALA A 120 -15.07 -0.25 -7.86
CA ALA A 120 -15.29 -0.80 -6.52
C ALA A 120 -15.37 0.31 -5.47
N VAL A 121 -14.47 1.32 -5.53
CA VAL A 121 -14.51 2.48 -4.62
C VAL A 121 -15.80 3.28 -4.81
N TRP A 122 -16.28 3.44 -6.04
CA TRP A 122 -17.54 4.14 -6.33
C TRP A 122 -18.75 3.39 -5.79
N ASN A 123 -18.83 2.08 -6.04
CA ASN A 123 -20.00 1.27 -5.68
C ASN A 123 -20.03 0.83 -4.22
N ILE A 124 -18.88 0.74 -3.55
CA ILE A 124 -18.78 0.28 -2.16
C ILE A 124 -18.41 1.44 -1.25
N GLY A 125 -17.41 2.23 -1.64
CA GLY A 125 -16.87 3.31 -0.81
C GLY A 125 -17.85 4.46 -0.62
N LEU A 126 -18.43 5.01 -1.69
CA LEU A 126 -19.36 6.16 -1.59
C LEU A 126 -20.65 5.81 -0.82
N PRO A 127 -21.35 4.70 -1.09
CA PRO A 127 -22.53 4.33 -0.30
C PRO A 127 -22.21 4.11 1.17
N SER A 128 -21.00 3.65 1.50
CA SER A 128 -20.58 3.50 2.90
C SER A 128 -20.47 4.85 3.64
N VAL A 129 -20.09 5.92 2.93
CA VAL A 129 -20.08 7.28 3.48
C VAL A 129 -21.51 7.74 3.75
N ASP A 130 -22.41 7.58 2.78
CA ASP A 130 -23.80 8.05 2.87
C ASP A 130 -24.58 7.29 3.95
N LEU A 131 -24.34 5.98 4.10
CA LEU A 131 -24.89 5.19 5.19
C LEU A 131 -24.46 5.73 6.56
N LEU A 132 -23.17 6.00 6.75
CA LEU A 132 -22.68 6.54 8.02
C LEU A 132 -23.23 7.95 8.28
N LYS A 133 -23.31 8.81 7.25
CA LYS A 133 -23.93 10.14 7.37
C LYS A 133 -25.38 10.05 7.83
N SER A 134 -26.19 9.21 7.17
CA SER A 134 -27.60 9.04 7.55
C SER A 134 -27.77 8.54 9.00
N GLY A 135 -26.89 7.65 9.46
CA GLY A 135 -26.89 7.18 10.85
C GLY A 135 -26.53 8.27 11.86
N VAL A 136 -25.55 9.12 11.52
CA VAL A 136 -25.14 10.24 12.39
C VAL A 136 -26.15 11.39 12.35
N GLU A 137 -26.77 11.68 11.21
CA GLU A 137 -27.87 12.64 11.08
C GLU A 137 -29.09 12.19 11.89
N TRP A 138 -29.44 10.90 11.84
CA TRP A 138 -30.48 10.34 12.69
C TRP A 138 -30.17 10.48 14.18
N ALA A 139 -28.92 10.23 14.58
CA ALA A 139 -28.47 10.41 15.96
C ALA A 139 -28.51 11.89 16.37
N GLN A 140 -28.18 12.80 15.45
CA GLN A 140 -28.25 14.23 15.66
C GLN A 140 -29.70 14.67 15.96
N SER A 141 -30.64 14.33 15.08
CA SER A 141 -32.04 14.75 15.24
C SER A 141 -32.74 14.07 16.42
N SER A 142 -32.36 12.83 16.74
CA SER A 142 -33.07 12.02 17.75
C SER A 142 -32.50 12.14 19.16
N ILE A 143 -31.21 12.48 19.29
CA ILE A 143 -30.50 12.47 20.57
C ILE A 143 -29.91 13.85 20.88
N VAL A 144 -29.12 14.39 19.94
CA VAL A 144 -28.33 15.61 20.17
C VAL A 144 -29.23 16.84 20.28
N GLU A 145 -30.11 17.06 19.29
CA GLU A 145 -31.04 18.20 19.27
C GLU A 145 -31.98 18.24 20.50
N PRO A 146 -32.63 17.14 20.91
CA PRO A 146 -33.46 17.12 22.12
C PRO A 146 -32.67 17.40 23.41
N LEU A 147 -31.44 16.92 23.50
CA LEU A 147 -30.58 17.12 24.68
C LEU A 147 -30.09 18.57 24.81
N LEU A 148 -29.99 19.29 23.69
CA LEU A 148 -29.47 20.65 23.59
C LEU A 148 -30.54 21.74 23.71
N GLN A 149 -31.82 21.38 23.61
CA GLN A 149 -32.99 22.26 23.83
C GLN A 149 -32.89 23.22 25.05
N PRO A 150 -32.39 22.81 26.24
CA PRO A 150 -32.34 23.69 27.40
C PRO A 150 -31.20 24.73 27.36
N PHE A 151 -30.28 24.67 26.38
CA PHE A 151 -29.13 25.58 26.30
C PHE A 151 -29.41 26.83 25.44
N PRO A 152 -28.61 27.92 25.58
CA PRO A 152 -28.76 29.11 24.74
C PRO A 152 -28.55 28.81 23.25
N GLN A 153 -29.28 29.51 22.37
CA GLN A 153 -29.27 29.31 20.91
C GLN A 153 -27.85 29.31 20.31
N ILE A 154 -27.00 30.24 20.74
CA ILE A 154 -25.60 30.35 20.29
C ILE A 154 -24.78 29.10 20.63
N LEU A 155 -25.04 28.47 21.77
CA LEU A 155 -24.34 27.25 22.18
C LEU A 155 -24.86 26.03 21.40
N GLN A 156 -26.16 25.99 21.12
CA GLN A 156 -26.75 24.95 20.26
C GLN A 156 -26.16 25.03 18.84
N ASP A 157 -26.13 26.22 18.24
CA ASP A 157 -25.59 26.42 16.90
C ASP A 157 -24.09 26.08 16.83
N PHE A 158 -23.31 26.46 17.85
CA PHE A 158 -21.90 26.10 17.91
C PHE A 158 -21.68 24.59 18.02
N LEU A 159 -22.46 23.90 18.86
CA LEU A 159 -22.29 22.46 19.09
C LEU A 159 -22.82 21.62 17.92
N ILE A 160 -23.94 22.00 17.31
CA ILE A 160 -24.57 21.26 16.22
C ILE A 160 -23.89 21.61 14.88
N ASN A 161 -23.93 22.88 14.48
CA ASN A 161 -23.46 23.31 13.17
C ASN A 161 -21.93 23.50 13.11
N GLY A 162 -21.28 23.72 14.25
CA GLY A 162 -19.82 23.81 14.35
C GLY A 162 -19.18 22.46 14.63
N LEU A 163 -19.27 22.01 15.88
CA LEU A 163 -18.53 20.84 16.36
C LEU A 163 -19.04 19.53 15.78
N TRP A 164 -20.34 19.26 15.89
CA TRP A 164 -20.94 18.00 15.46
C TRP A 164 -20.87 17.83 13.95
N ALA A 165 -21.24 18.86 13.18
CA ALA A 165 -21.11 18.83 11.73
C ALA A 165 -19.66 18.61 11.27
N GLY A 166 -18.69 19.25 11.94
CA GLY A 166 -17.27 19.05 11.67
C GLY A 166 -16.82 17.61 11.92
N VAL A 167 -17.11 17.07 13.10
CA VAL A 167 -16.76 15.69 13.48
C VAL A 167 -17.45 14.68 12.57
N THR A 168 -18.73 14.87 12.28
CA THR A 168 -19.52 14.02 11.38
C THR A 168 -18.93 14.00 9.97
N THR A 169 -18.51 15.15 9.47
CA THR A 169 -17.88 15.25 8.14
C THR A 169 -16.61 14.40 8.09
N VAL A 170 -15.71 14.55 9.07
CA VAL A 170 -14.46 13.76 9.12
C VAL A 170 -14.75 12.26 9.31
N ALA A 171 -15.63 11.92 10.26
CA ALA A 171 -16.00 10.53 10.57
C ALA A 171 -16.66 9.83 9.37
N SER A 172 -17.45 10.56 8.58
CA SER A 172 -18.12 10.00 7.40
C SER A 172 -17.16 9.48 6.33
N PHE A 173 -15.91 9.97 6.28
CA PHE A 173 -14.90 9.48 5.33
C PHE A 173 -14.17 8.20 5.79
N VAL A 174 -14.28 7.81 7.06
CA VAL A 174 -13.59 6.63 7.60
C VAL A 174 -13.96 5.34 6.86
N PRO A 175 -15.24 5.04 6.55
CA PRO A 175 -15.61 3.86 5.77
C PRO A 175 -15.01 3.83 4.38
N LEU A 176 -14.95 4.98 3.69
CA LEU A 176 -14.32 5.09 2.38
C LEU A 176 -12.82 4.76 2.45
N ILE A 177 -12.14 5.25 3.49
CA ILE A 177 -10.72 4.96 3.73
C ILE A 177 -10.50 3.46 4.02
N ILE A 178 -11.37 2.83 4.83
CA ILE A 178 -11.32 1.37 5.09
C ILE A 178 -11.41 0.59 3.77
N VAL A 179 -12.41 0.90 2.93
CA VAL A 179 -12.61 0.23 1.64
C VAL A 179 -11.38 0.42 0.74
N PHE A 180 -10.81 1.62 0.72
CA PHE A 180 -9.61 1.90 -0.04
C PHE A 180 -8.41 1.09 0.44
N PHE A 181 -8.17 1.02 1.76
CA PHE A 181 -7.08 0.21 2.32
C PHE A 181 -7.24 -1.28 2.04
N ILE A 182 -8.47 -1.81 2.07
CA ILE A 182 -8.77 -3.19 1.69
C ILE A 182 -8.37 -3.43 0.22
N ILE A 183 -8.78 -2.55 -0.68
CA ILE A 183 -8.45 -2.67 -2.11
C ILE A 183 -6.93 -2.54 -2.33
N MET A 184 -6.29 -1.57 -1.68
CA MET A 184 -4.83 -1.40 -1.73
C MET A 184 -4.08 -2.63 -1.24
N ALA A 185 -4.49 -3.20 -0.11
CA ALA A 185 -3.90 -4.41 0.43
C ALA A 185 -4.05 -5.59 -0.54
N VAL A 186 -5.22 -5.73 -1.19
CA VAL A 186 -5.44 -6.75 -2.24
C VAL A 186 -4.51 -6.54 -3.43
N LEU A 187 -4.36 -5.30 -3.93
CA LEU A 187 -3.50 -4.98 -5.08
C LEU A 187 -2.01 -5.15 -4.78
N GLU A 188 -1.61 -4.84 -3.55
CA GLU A 188 -0.23 -4.98 -3.09
C GLU A 188 0.12 -6.45 -2.85
N ASP A 189 -0.69 -7.16 -2.07
CA ASP A 189 -0.44 -8.57 -1.74
C ASP A 189 -0.54 -9.45 -2.99
N SER A 190 -1.41 -9.12 -3.95
CA SER A 190 -1.49 -9.85 -5.22
C SER A 190 -0.26 -9.72 -6.12
N GLY A 191 0.62 -8.75 -5.84
CA GLY A 191 1.74 -8.44 -6.73
C GLY A 191 1.32 -7.74 -8.02
N TYR A 192 0.05 -7.34 -8.16
CA TYR A 192 -0.43 -6.57 -9.31
C TYR A 192 0.22 -5.19 -9.38
N LEU A 193 0.45 -4.55 -8.22
CA LEU A 193 1.13 -3.24 -8.15
C LEU A 193 2.53 -3.28 -8.76
N SER A 194 3.29 -4.36 -8.55
CA SER A 194 4.64 -4.51 -9.11
C SER A 194 4.66 -4.63 -10.64
N ARG A 195 3.70 -5.36 -11.22
CA ARG A 195 3.56 -5.54 -12.68
C ARG A 195 3.04 -4.29 -13.37
N SER A 196 2.08 -3.65 -12.74
CA SER A 196 1.56 -2.34 -13.15
C SER A 196 2.66 -1.29 -13.17
N ALA A 197 3.51 -1.29 -12.14
CA ALA A 197 4.69 -0.44 -12.09
C ALA A 197 5.64 -0.75 -13.25
N TYR A 198 6.00 -2.02 -13.46
CA TYR A 198 6.86 -2.41 -14.58
C TYR A 198 6.37 -1.88 -15.93
N LEU A 199 5.07 -1.95 -16.19
CA LEU A 199 4.49 -1.49 -17.45
C LEU A 199 4.58 0.04 -17.65
N MET A 200 4.54 0.80 -16.55
CA MET A 200 4.58 2.27 -16.55
C MET A 200 5.97 2.84 -16.35
N ASP A 201 6.95 1.97 -16.12
CA ASP A 201 8.30 2.34 -15.74
C ASP A 201 8.99 3.14 -16.85
N ALA A 202 8.90 2.69 -18.10
CA ALA A 202 9.52 3.38 -19.24
C ALA A 202 9.03 4.83 -19.40
N PHE A 203 7.77 5.12 -19.03
CA PHE A 203 7.21 6.47 -19.05
C PHE A 203 7.71 7.30 -17.86
N MET A 204 7.69 6.72 -16.65
CA MET A 204 8.12 7.38 -15.41
C MET A 204 9.62 7.62 -15.30
N ALA A 205 10.44 6.73 -15.86
CA ALA A 205 11.89 6.82 -15.83
C ALA A 205 12.40 8.12 -16.47
N ARG A 206 11.70 8.62 -17.50
CA ARG A 206 12.01 9.91 -18.14
C ARG A 206 11.81 11.11 -17.20
N LEU A 207 10.92 10.96 -16.23
CA LEU A 207 10.61 11.95 -15.20
C LEU A 207 11.47 11.77 -13.94
N GLY A 208 12.38 10.78 -13.91
CA GLY A 208 13.18 10.45 -12.73
C GLY A 208 12.40 9.69 -11.65
N LEU A 209 11.26 9.11 -12.03
CA LEU A 209 10.38 8.32 -11.16
C LEU A 209 10.43 6.83 -11.53
N ASP A 210 9.88 5.98 -10.66
CA ASP A 210 9.64 4.58 -10.97
C ASP A 210 8.16 4.35 -11.34
N GLY A 211 7.88 3.19 -11.92
CA GLY A 211 6.50 2.81 -12.21
C GLY A 211 5.56 2.77 -10.99
N ARG A 212 6.10 2.56 -9.77
CA ARG A 212 5.27 2.54 -8.54
C ARG A 212 4.74 3.94 -8.23
N SER A 213 5.52 4.98 -8.50
CA SER A 213 5.09 6.37 -8.40
C SER A 213 3.86 6.66 -9.26
N PHE A 214 3.79 6.12 -10.48
CA PHE A 214 2.63 6.32 -11.34
C PHE A 214 1.38 5.63 -10.81
N VAL A 215 1.51 4.37 -10.39
CA VAL A 215 0.38 3.60 -9.83
C VAL A 215 -0.17 4.31 -8.58
N LEU A 216 0.72 4.78 -7.69
CA LEU A 216 0.33 5.53 -6.50
C LEU A 216 -0.25 6.91 -6.84
N HIS A 217 0.23 7.58 -7.87
CA HIS A 217 -0.35 8.85 -8.33
C HIS A 217 -1.77 8.66 -8.89
N ILE A 218 -2.00 7.60 -9.69
CA ILE A 218 -3.35 7.22 -10.14
C ILE A 218 -4.25 6.94 -8.94
N MET A 219 -3.77 6.16 -7.97
CA MET A 219 -4.50 5.90 -6.73
C MET A 219 -4.81 7.18 -5.94
N GLY A 220 -3.94 8.19 -6.01
CA GLY A 220 -4.14 9.52 -5.43
C GLY A 220 -5.37 10.26 -5.98
N PHE A 221 -5.70 10.09 -7.26
CA PHE A 221 -6.96 10.60 -7.81
C PHE A 221 -8.20 10.00 -7.13
N GLY A 222 -8.08 8.81 -6.54
CA GLY A 222 -9.11 8.28 -5.64
C GLY A 222 -9.03 8.95 -4.28
N CYS A 223 -7.94 8.68 -3.54
CA CYS A 223 -7.71 9.27 -2.23
C CYS A 223 -6.22 9.52 -1.99
N ASN A 224 -5.86 10.79 -1.73
CA ASN A 224 -4.46 11.19 -1.53
C ASN A 224 -3.84 10.61 -0.25
N VAL A 225 -4.60 10.45 0.83
CA VAL A 225 -4.08 9.94 2.11
C VAL A 225 -3.48 8.53 1.98
N PRO A 226 -4.22 7.49 1.55
CA PRO A 226 -3.67 6.15 1.40
C PRO A 226 -2.65 6.06 0.26
N ALA A 227 -2.76 6.87 -0.79
CA ALA A 227 -1.73 6.95 -1.82
C ALA A 227 -0.39 7.46 -1.26
N LEU A 228 -0.42 8.49 -0.40
CA LEU A 228 0.76 9.00 0.30
C LEU A 228 1.33 7.97 1.27
N MET A 229 0.48 7.33 2.09
CA MET A 229 0.93 6.27 3.02
C MET A 229 1.53 5.07 2.26
N GLY A 230 0.99 4.73 1.09
CA GLY A 230 1.50 3.67 0.21
C GLY A 230 2.92 3.92 -0.33
N THR A 231 3.39 5.17 -0.36
CA THR A 231 4.77 5.48 -0.79
C THR A 231 5.83 4.88 0.15
N ARG A 232 5.48 4.44 1.36
CA ARG A 232 6.41 3.81 2.32
C ARG A 232 7.11 2.55 1.78
N VAL A 233 6.51 1.90 0.77
CA VAL A 233 7.08 0.71 0.10
C VAL A 233 8.30 1.06 -0.77
N MET A 234 8.51 2.34 -1.10
CA MET A 234 9.67 2.80 -1.86
C MET A 234 10.94 2.79 -1.00
N ARG A 235 11.96 2.03 -1.40
CA ARG A 235 13.26 1.93 -0.70
C ARG A 235 14.01 3.28 -0.70
N SER A 236 14.23 3.84 -1.88
CA SER A 236 14.86 5.15 -2.07
C SER A 236 14.05 6.30 -1.44
N ARG A 237 14.70 7.06 -0.54
CA ARG A 237 14.11 8.23 0.11
C ARG A 237 13.83 9.36 -0.88
N ALA A 238 14.74 9.60 -1.82
CA ALA A 238 14.59 10.67 -2.81
C ALA A 238 13.35 10.45 -3.68
N LEU A 239 13.20 9.22 -4.19
CA LEU A 239 12.04 8.81 -4.98
C LEU A 239 10.73 8.91 -4.19
N ARG A 240 10.76 8.50 -2.91
CA ARG A 240 9.61 8.58 -2.01
C ARG A 240 9.14 10.03 -1.83
N LEU A 241 10.07 10.95 -1.56
CA LEU A 241 9.76 12.36 -1.38
C LEU A 241 9.23 13.00 -2.68
N LEU A 242 9.85 12.70 -3.82
CA LEU A 242 9.37 13.20 -5.11
C LEU A 242 7.96 12.69 -5.43
N THR A 243 7.68 11.42 -5.11
CA THR A 243 6.33 10.84 -5.26
C THR A 243 5.32 11.50 -4.33
N MET A 244 5.68 11.72 -3.06
CA MET A 244 4.84 12.46 -2.10
C MET A 244 4.56 13.90 -2.54
N LEU A 245 5.48 14.53 -3.28
CA LEU A 245 5.30 15.87 -3.81
C LEU A 245 4.28 15.92 -4.96
N ILE A 246 4.20 14.87 -5.78
CA ILE A 246 3.30 14.85 -6.95
C ILE A 246 1.90 14.32 -6.64
N ILE A 247 1.75 13.40 -5.69
CA ILE A 247 0.43 12.81 -5.34
C ILE A 247 -0.63 13.88 -5.04
N PRO A 248 -0.35 14.94 -4.26
CA PRO A 248 -1.32 15.98 -3.97
C PRO A 248 -1.85 16.71 -5.19
N PHE A 249 -1.21 16.67 -6.36
CA PHE A 249 -1.82 17.28 -7.55
C PHE A 249 -3.04 16.50 -8.06
N GLY A 250 -3.22 15.24 -7.64
CA GLY A 250 -4.41 14.45 -7.93
C GLY A 250 -5.68 15.09 -7.36
N LEU A 251 -6.69 15.22 -8.22
CA LEU A 251 -8.04 15.71 -7.86
C LEU A 251 -8.84 14.58 -7.20
N CYS A 252 -8.63 14.38 -5.89
CA CYS A 252 -9.43 13.43 -5.11
C CYS A 252 -10.88 13.90 -4.94
N SER A 253 -11.78 12.99 -4.56
CA SER A 253 -13.23 13.24 -4.42
C SER A 253 -13.57 14.49 -3.60
N ALA A 254 -12.89 14.71 -2.47
CA ALA A 254 -13.10 15.87 -1.61
C ALA A 254 -12.70 17.19 -2.29
N ARG A 255 -11.56 17.23 -2.99
CA ARG A 255 -11.12 18.43 -3.71
C ARG A 255 -11.99 18.70 -4.93
N LEU A 256 -12.43 17.64 -5.60
CA LEU A 256 -13.37 17.74 -6.70
C LEU A 256 -14.66 18.45 -6.27
N GLN A 257 -15.23 18.11 -5.11
CA GLN A 257 -16.43 18.77 -4.58
C GLN A 257 -16.22 20.26 -4.36
N VAL A 258 -15.08 20.66 -3.79
CA VAL A 258 -14.74 22.10 -3.60
C VAL A 258 -14.60 22.81 -4.94
N PHE A 259 -13.90 22.22 -5.91
CA PHE A 259 -13.77 22.83 -7.24
C PHE A 259 -15.09 22.92 -7.97
N VAL A 260 -15.94 21.89 -7.92
CA VAL A 260 -17.28 21.90 -8.53
C VAL A 260 -18.13 23.01 -7.90
N PHE A 261 -18.10 23.18 -6.57
CA PHE A 261 -18.80 24.27 -5.89
C PHE A 261 -18.33 25.65 -6.37
N ILE A 262 -17.02 25.88 -6.42
CA ILE A 262 -16.44 27.15 -6.89
C ILE A 262 -16.80 27.39 -8.36
N ILE A 263 -16.72 26.37 -9.21
CA ILE A 263 -17.05 26.47 -10.63
C ILE A 263 -18.55 26.81 -10.81
N ALA A 264 -19.43 26.17 -10.04
CA ALA A 264 -20.86 26.46 -10.08
C ALA A 264 -21.16 27.91 -9.68
N ALA A 265 -20.43 28.45 -8.70
CA ALA A 265 -20.58 29.84 -8.26
C ALA A 265 -20.01 30.87 -9.25
N VAL A 266 -18.85 30.60 -9.85
CA VAL A 266 -18.12 31.56 -10.71
C VAL A 266 -18.56 31.48 -12.18
N PHE A 267 -18.94 30.29 -12.68
CA PHE A 267 -19.28 30.04 -14.08
C PHE A 267 -20.69 29.46 -14.25
N PRO A 268 -21.76 30.20 -13.89
CA PRO A 268 -23.14 29.70 -13.93
C PRO A 268 -23.66 29.40 -15.35
N ASN A 269 -23.04 29.97 -16.39
CA ASN A 269 -23.49 29.89 -17.78
C ASN A 269 -23.10 28.59 -18.52
N GLY A 270 -23.10 27.44 -17.82
CA GLY A 270 -22.87 26.12 -18.43
C GLY A 270 -21.45 25.83 -18.92
N LYS A 271 -20.48 26.73 -18.71
CA LYS A 271 -19.06 26.50 -19.06
C LYS A 271 -18.31 25.61 -18.05
N GLY A 272 -18.99 25.17 -16.98
CA GLY A 272 -18.37 24.42 -15.89
C GLY A 272 -17.69 23.12 -16.32
N ALA A 273 -18.24 22.40 -17.30
CA ALA A 273 -17.64 21.16 -17.81
C ALA A 273 -16.26 21.38 -18.44
N ILE A 274 -16.09 22.46 -19.21
CA ILE A 274 -14.82 22.81 -19.87
C ILE A 274 -13.78 23.24 -18.83
N VAL A 275 -14.20 24.05 -17.84
CA VAL A 275 -13.33 24.46 -16.72
C VAL A 275 -12.88 23.23 -15.94
N LEU A 276 -13.80 22.33 -15.60
CA LEU A 276 -13.47 21.11 -14.89
C LEU A 276 -12.50 20.22 -15.67
N PHE A 277 -12.77 20.00 -16.96
CA PHE A 277 -11.88 19.24 -17.84
C PHE A 277 -10.47 19.87 -17.91
N SER A 278 -10.39 21.20 -18.03
CA SER A 278 -9.11 21.91 -18.04
C SER A 278 -8.34 21.76 -16.72
N LEU A 279 -9.03 21.71 -15.57
CA LEU A 279 -8.41 21.47 -14.27
C LEU A 279 -7.82 20.06 -14.15
N TYR A 280 -8.48 19.04 -14.71
CA TYR A 280 -7.91 17.69 -14.75
C TYR A 280 -6.64 17.61 -15.59
N ILE A 281 -6.64 18.24 -16.77
CA ILE A 281 -5.44 18.33 -17.61
C ILE A 281 -4.33 19.08 -16.88
N LEU A 282 -4.67 20.23 -16.26
CA LEU A 282 -3.71 21.04 -15.51
C LEU A 282 -3.12 20.27 -14.33
N SER A 283 -3.94 19.56 -13.57
CA SER A 283 -3.53 18.69 -12.45
C SER A 283 -2.46 17.69 -12.89
N PHE A 284 -2.70 16.98 -13.99
CA PHE A 284 -1.75 16.00 -14.53
C PHE A 284 -0.48 16.66 -15.08
N LEU A 285 -0.60 17.79 -15.78
CA LEU A 285 0.53 18.54 -16.30
C LEU A 285 1.42 19.08 -15.17
N VAL A 286 0.84 19.67 -14.14
CA VAL A 286 1.59 20.20 -12.99
C VAL A 286 2.33 19.06 -12.28
N ALA A 287 1.70 17.90 -12.09
CA ALA A 287 2.38 16.73 -11.52
C ALA A 287 3.63 16.32 -12.32
N ILE A 288 3.52 16.26 -13.66
CA ILE A 288 4.64 15.94 -14.56
C ILE A 288 5.72 17.03 -14.52
N ILE A 289 5.33 18.30 -14.56
CA ILE A 289 6.26 19.44 -14.53
C ILE A 289 7.03 19.45 -13.21
N THR A 290 6.34 19.25 -12.08
CA THR A 290 6.97 19.16 -10.76
C THR A 290 7.95 17.99 -10.70
N ALA A 291 7.57 16.80 -11.19
CA ALA A 291 8.50 15.67 -11.26
C ALA A 291 9.75 16.01 -12.10
N ALA A 292 9.55 16.58 -13.29
CA ALA A 292 10.63 16.93 -14.21
C ALA A 292 11.57 18.03 -13.66
N LEU A 293 11.04 19.00 -12.92
CA LEU A 293 11.81 20.09 -12.31
C LEU A 293 12.65 19.59 -11.13
N PHE A 294 12.06 18.74 -10.28
CA PHE A 294 12.68 18.30 -9.04
C PHE A 294 13.49 16.99 -9.18
N LYS A 295 13.50 16.32 -10.33
CA LYS A 295 14.30 15.10 -10.57
C LYS A 295 15.81 15.29 -10.32
N GLY A 296 16.32 16.50 -10.52
CA GLY A 296 17.74 16.83 -10.29
C GLY A 296 18.10 17.00 -8.82
N VAL A 297 17.11 17.37 -7.99
CA VAL A 297 17.24 17.57 -6.54
C VAL A 297 17.09 16.23 -5.82
N TYR A 298 16.10 15.43 -6.21
CA TYR A 298 15.84 14.10 -5.65
C TYR A 298 16.47 13.00 -6.50
N LYS A 299 17.81 12.94 -6.52
CA LYS A 299 18.53 11.89 -7.26
C LYS A 299 18.31 10.52 -6.62
N ASN A 300 17.89 9.56 -7.44
CA ASN A 300 17.81 8.17 -7.05
C ASN A 300 19.11 7.45 -7.45
N GLU A 301 19.84 6.93 -6.47
CA GLU A 301 21.11 6.21 -6.67
C GLU A 301 20.93 4.68 -6.60
N GLU A 302 19.73 4.19 -6.25
CA GLU A 302 19.49 2.74 -6.23
C GLU A 302 19.43 2.20 -7.67
N PRO A 303 20.25 1.17 -8.00
CA PRO A 303 20.06 0.42 -9.23
C PRO A 303 18.63 -0.11 -9.25
N PHE A 304 17.87 0.23 -10.31
CA PHE A 304 16.50 -0.20 -10.42
C PHE A 304 16.45 -1.71 -10.68
N VAL A 305 16.43 -2.49 -9.60
CA VAL A 305 16.14 -3.92 -9.63
C VAL A 305 14.72 -4.09 -9.09
N LEU A 306 13.74 -4.03 -9.99
CA LEU A 306 12.36 -4.36 -9.65
C LEU A 306 12.26 -5.88 -9.55
N GLU A 307 12.46 -6.42 -8.34
CA GLU A 307 12.08 -7.78 -8.03
C GLU A 307 10.56 -7.90 -8.25
N ILE A 308 10.13 -8.64 -9.27
CA ILE A 308 8.71 -8.88 -9.52
C ILE A 308 8.30 -10.06 -8.60
N PRO A 309 7.59 -9.81 -7.48
CA PRO A 309 7.14 -10.89 -6.62
C PRO A 309 6.19 -11.83 -7.37
N PRO A 310 6.14 -13.11 -6.97
CA PRO A 310 5.19 -14.05 -7.53
C PRO A 310 3.75 -13.61 -7.22
N TYR A 311 2.78 -14.03 -8.05
CA TYR A 311 1.37 -13.73 -7.80
C TYR A 311 0.92 -14.44 -6.52
N ARG A 312 0.35 -13.71 -5.56
CA ARG A 312 -0.17 -14.30 -4.32
C ARG A 312 -1.66 -14.05 -4.23
N PHE A 313 -2.45 -15.07 -3.95
CA PHE A 313 -3.83 -14.83 -3.54
C PHE A 313 -3.82 -14.20 -2.13
N PRO A 314 -4.38 -12.99 -1.95
CA PRO A 314 -4.45 -12.36 -0.65
C PRO A 314 -5.39 -13.16 0.26
N THR A 315 -5.00 -13.35 1.53
CA THR A 315 -5.89 -13.99 2.50
C THR A 315 -6.76 -12.94 3.16
N TRP A 316 -8.08 -13.16 3.21
CA TRP A 316 -9.03 -12.21 3.80
C TRP A 316 -8.64 -11.76 5.22
N LYS A 317 -8.11 -12.69 6.03
CA LYS A 317 -7.63 -12.38 7.38
C LYS A 317 -6.49 -11.36 7.39
N GLN A 318 -5.50 -11.50 6.49
CA GLN A 318 -4.39 -10.56 6.39
C GLN A 318 -4.85 -9.20 5.86
N VAL A 319 -5.69 -9.19 4.83
CA VAL A 319 -6.25 -7.97 4.25
C VAL A 319 -7.01 -7.17 5.31
N LEU A 320 -7.89 -7.81 6.08
CA LEU A 320 -8.66 -7.15 7.14
C LEU A 320 -7.77 -6.66 8.28
N LEU A 321 -6.82 -7.48 8.74
CA LEU A 321 -5.94 -7.12 9.86
C LEU A 321 -5.01 -5.95 9.49
N ARG A 322 -4.49 -5.95 8.25
CA ARG A 322 -3.69 -4.85 7.71
C ARG A 322 -4.52 -3.58 7.56
N SER A 323 -5.69 -3.69 6.93
CA SER A 323 -6.60 -2.54 6.75
C SER A 323 -7.01 -1.92 8.08
N TRP A 324 -7.28 -2.75 9.09
CA TRP A 324 -7.57 -2.28 10.45
C TRP A 324 -6.40 -1.53 11.09
N GLY A 325 -5.17 -2.02 10.89
CA GLY A 325 -3.95 -1.34 11.36
C GLY A 325 -3.81 0.06 10.77
N GLU A 326 -3.95 0.21 9.45
CA GLU A 326 -3.86 1.51 8.78
C GLU A 326 -4.99 2.46 9.21
N VAL A 327 -6.21 1.94 9.38
CA VAL A 327 -7.36 2.74 9.83
C VAL A 327 -7.17 3.23 11.25
N ARG A 328 -6.59 2.40 12.14
CA ARG A 328 -6.25 2.80 13.49
C ARG A 328 -5.20 3.91 13.50
N GLU A 329 -4.17 3.81 12.65
CA GLU A 329 -3.12 4.84 12.52
C GLU A 329 -3.65 6.14 11.90
N PHE A 330 -4.72 6.07 11.11
CA PHE A 330 -5.39 7.27 10.61
C PHE A 330 -6.25 7.96 11.68
N LEU A 331 -6.88 7.19 12.58
CA LEU A 331 -7.80 7.70 13.59
C LEU A 331 -7.12 8.19 14.88
N VAL A 332 -5.94 7.66 15.21
CA VAL A 332 -5.21 7.88 16.48
C VAL A 332 -3.85 8.51 16.19
#